data_AF-A0A353YFT0-F1
#
_entry.id   AF-A0A353YFT0-F1
#
_cell.length_a   1.000
_cell.length_b   1.000
_cell.length_c   1.000
_cell.angle_alpha   90.00
_cell.angle_beta   90.00
_cell.angle_gamma   90.00
#
_symmetry.space_group_name_H-M   'P 1'
#
loop_
_entity.id
_entity.type
_entity.pdbx_description
1 polymer ?
#
loop_
_entity_poly.entity_id
_entity_poly.type
_entity_poly.pdbx_seq_one_letter_code
_entity_poly.pdbx_strand_id
1 'polypeptide(L)' 'TTGRIYQEIIGKERRGDYLGATVQVIPHVTDAIKAFITTGNEGVDFVLCEIGGTVGDIEGLPFFEAIRQLG' A
#
# COMPACT_ATOMS: atom_id res chain seq x y z
N THR A 1 -0.82 6.93 -5.66
CA THR A 1 0.62 7.14 -5.89
C THR A 1 1.37 6.94 -4.58
N THR A 2 2.65 6.56 -4.64
CA THR A 2 3.49 6.30 -3.45
C THR A 2 3.46 7.48 -2.47
N GLY A 3 3.66 8.71 -2.94
CA GLY A 3 3.63 9.89 -2.07
C GLY A 3 2.34 10.06 -1.26
N ARG A 4 1.17 9.79 -1.86
CA ARG A 4 -0.12 9.87 -1.15
C ARG A 4 -0.24 8.81 -0.05
N ILE A 5 0.23 7.59 -0.31
CA ILE A 5 0.19 6.48 0.67
C ILE A 5 1.08 6.82 1.87
N TYR A 6 2.32 7.26 1.64
CA TYR A 6 3.22 7.65 2.72
C TYR A 6 2.70 8.85 3.52
N GLN A 7 2.13 9.85 2.85
CA GLN A 7 1.54 11.01 3.51
C GLN A 7 0.39 10.59 4.45
N GLU A 8 -0.47 9.67 4.03
CA GLU A 8 -1.57 9.16 4.85
C GLU A 8 -1.04 8.39 6.08
N ILE A 9 -0.06 7.50 5.87
CA ILE A 9 0.54 6.70 6.94
C ILE A 9 1.23 7.59 7.98
N ILE A 10 2.03 8.57 7.54
CA ILE A 10 2.70 9.53 8.44
C ILE A 10 1.64 10.37 9.18
N GLY A 11 0.55 10.74 8.52
CA GLY A 11 -0.57 11.43 9.17
C GLY A 11 -1.21 10.59 10.27
N LYS A 12 -1.47 9.30 10.02
CA LYS A 12 -1.99 8.34 11.01
C LYS A 12 -1.03 8.15 12.18
N GLU A 13 0.26 8.03 11.90
CA GLU A 13 1.31 7.92 12.91
C GLU A 13 1.33 9.14 13.84
N ARG A 14 1.36 10.35 13.28
CA ARG A 14 1.40 11.59 14.08
C ARG A 14 0.14 11.84 14.92
N ARG A 15 -1.00 11.28 14.52
CA ARG A 15 -2.24 11.35 15.32
C ARG A 15 -2.30 10.30 16.44
N GLY A 16 -1.38 9.33 16.43
CA GLY A 16 -1.36 8.24 17.39
C GLY A 16 -2.24 7.04 17.00
N ASP A 17 -2.67 6.94 15.74
CA ASP A 17 -3.56 5.86 15.28
C ASP A 17 -2.88 4.46 15.39
N TYR A 18 -1.54 4.43 15.43
CA TYR A 18 -0.74 3.21 15.66
C TYR A 18 -0.36 2.98 17.13
N LEU A 19 -0.95 3.71 18.08
CA LEU A 19 -0.77 3.52 19.53
C LEU A 19 0.69 3.54 20.02
N GLY A 20 1.55 4.31 19.35
CA GLY A 20 2.98 4.42 19.65
C GLY A 20 3.82 3.23 19.18
N ALA A 21 3.23 2.29 18.43
CA ALA A 21 3.99 1.22 17.78
C ALA A 21 4.85 1.75 16.62
N THR A 22 5.90 1.01 16.30
CA THR A 22 6.76 1.32 15.15
C THR A 22 6.01 1.13 13.84
N VAL A 23 5.96 2.18 13.02
CA VAL A 23 5.45 2.09 11.65
C VAL A 23 6.55 1.56 10.73
N GLN A 24 6.19 0.62 9.87
CA GLN A 24 7.10 -0.19 9.05
C GLN A 24 6.53 -0.38 7.65
N VAL A 25 7.39 -0.68 6.66
CA VAL A 25 6.94 -1.00 5.29
C VAL A 25 5.97 -2.18 5.29
N ILE A 26 6.33 -3.26 5.97
CA ILE A 26 5.45 -4.39 6.24
C ILE A 26 5.09 -4.35 7.73
N PRO A 27 3.81 -4.36 8.13
CA PRO A 27 2.64 -4.45 7.26
C PRO A 27 2.07 -3.09 6.80
N HIS A 28 2.44 -1.97 7.41
CA HIS A 28 1.67 -0.72 7.30
C HIS A 28 1.60 -0.13 5.88
N VAL A 29 2.72 -0.12 5.12
CA VAL A 29 2.71 0.37 3.74
C VAL A 29 2.05 -0.65 2.81
N THR A 30 2.37 -1.94 2.97
CA THR A 30 1.76 -3.01 2.16
C THR A 30 0.25 -3.08 2.37
N ASP A 31 -0.24 -2.90 3.59
CA ASP A 31 -1.67 -2.87 3.91
C ASP A 31 -2.37 -1.66 3.31
N ALA A 32 -1.74 -0.49 3.34
CA ALA A 32 -2.28 0.69 2.69
C ALA A 32 -2.35 0.53 1.16
N ILE A 33 -1.34 -0.12 0.54
CA ILE A 33 -1.36 -0.46 -0.89
C ILE A 33 -2.48 -1.47 -1.19
N LYS A 34 -2.61 -2.53 -0.39
CA LYS A 34 -3.69 -3.52 -0.54
C LYS A 34 -5.07 -2.86 -0.44
N ALA A 35 -5.28 -2.01 0.58
CA ALA A 35 -6.52 -1.26 0.74
C ALA A 35 -6.80 -0.36 -0.47
N PHE A 36 -5.77 0.32 -1.00
CA PHE A 36 -5.91 1.13 -2.20
C PHE A 36 -6.32 0.29 -3.43
N ILE A 37 -5.79 -0.92 -3.57
CA ILE A 37 -6.12 -1.84 -4.67
C ILE A 37 -7.55 -2.39 -4.53
N THR A 38 -8.00 -2.70 -3.32
CA THR A 38 -9.26 -3.43 -3.09
C THR A 38 -10.48 -2.54 -2.85
N THR A 39 -10.28 -1.27 -2.50
CA THR A 39 -11.39 -0.35 -2.17
C THR A 39 -12.13 0.11 -3.42
N GLY A 40 -13.46 0.01 -3.40
CA GLY A 40 -14.33 0.55 -4.45
C GLY A 40 -14.51 -0.34 -5.68
N ASN A 41 -14.16 -1.63 -5.58
CA ASN A 41 -14.30 -2.60 -6.67
C ASN A 41 -15.65 -3.35 -6.66
N GLU A 42 -16.70 -2.75 -6.10
CA GLU A 42 -18.01 -3.36 -6.04
C GLU A 42 -18.66 -3.38 -7.43
N GLY A 43 -19.21 -4.52 -7.85
CA GLY A 43 -19.94 -4.65 -9.11
C GLY A 43 -19.06 -4.78 -10.37
N VAL A 44 -17.75 -5.03 -10.22
CA VAL A 44 -16.87 -5.41 -11.34
C VAL A 44 -16.43 -6.86 -11.22
N ASP A 45 -16.27 -7.54 -12.37
CA ASP A 45 -15.83 -8.94 -12.42
C ASP A 45 -14.32 -9.09 -12.25
N PHE A 46 -13.54 -8.10 -12.71
CA PHE A 46 -12.08 -8.09 -12.60
C PHE A 46 -11.53 -6.67 -12.52
N VAL A 47 -10.35 -6.55 -11.90
CA VAL A 47 -9.60 -5.30 -11.75
C VAL A 47 -8.22 -5.53 -12.34
N LEU A 48 -7.81 -4.64 -13.24
CA LEU A 48 -6.46 -4.62 -13.78
C LEU A 48 -5.65 -3.52 -13.06
N CYS A 49 -4.62 -3.91 -12.32
CA CYS A 49 -3.72 -2.99 -11.64
C CYS A 49 -2.36 -2.93 -12.35
N GLU A 50 -2.02 -1.76 -12.87
CA GLU A 50 -0.68 -1.47 -13.40
C GLU A 50 0.27 -1.04 -12.28
N ILE A 51 1.47 -1.60 -12.24
CA ILE A 51 2.57 -1.14 -11.40
C ILE A 51 3.54 -0.37 -12.29
N GLY A 52 3.58 0.95 -12.12
CA GLY A 52 4.55 1.78 -12.83
C GLY A 52 5.99 1.56 -12.34
N GLY A 53 6.96 1.86 -13.19
CA GLY A 53 8.39 1.69 -12.91
C GLY A 53 8.98 0.45 -13.58
N THR A 54 10.20 0.08 -13.20
CA THR A 54 10.90 -1.10 -13.72
C THR A 54 10.97 -2.19 -12.66
N VAL A 55 10.76 -3.44 -13.05
CA VAL A 55 10.98 -4.58 -12.15
C VAL A 55 12.44 -4.63 -11.73
N GLY A 56 12.68 -4.74 -10.42
CA GLY A 56 14.02 -4.73 -9.82
C GLY A 56 14.39 -3.39 -9.16
N ASP A 57 13.67 -2.31 -9.48
CA ASP A 57 13.88 -1.00 -8.84
C ASP A 57 13.34 -1.01 -7.40
N ILE A 58 14.02 -0.26 -6.51
CA ILE A 58 13.75 -0.22 -5.07
C ILE A 58 12.34 0.28 -4.77
N GLU A 59 11.85 1.22 -5.58
CA GLU A 59 10.55 1.86 -5.44
C GLU A 59 9.39 0.87 -5.63
N GLY A 60 9.61 -0.20 -6.40
CA GLY A 60 8.60 -1.23 -6.66
C GLY A 60 8.45 -2.26 -5.55
N LEU A 61 9.46 -2.42 -4.67
CA LEU A 61 9.49 -3.49 -3.67
C LEU A 61 8.23 -3.55 -2.78
N PRO A 62 7.69 -2.43 -2.25
CA PRO A 62 6.47 -2.49 -1.45
C PRO A 62 5.23 -2.92 -2.25
N PHE A 63 5.15 -2.58 -3.53
CA PHE A 63 4.02 -2.97 -4.40
C PHE A 63 4.07 -4.46 -4.73
N PHE A 64 5.26 -4.99 -5.05
CA PHE A 64 5.42 -6.41 -5.33
C PHE A 64 5.08 -7.25 -4.10
N GLU A 65 5.51 -6.83 -2.91
CA GLU A 65 5.15 -7.52 -1.67
C GLU A 65 3.65 -7.42 -1.36
N ALA A 66 3.03 -6.25 -1.56
CA ALA A 66 1.59 -6.08 -1.35
C ALA A 66 0.76 -7.00 -2.28
N ILE A 67 1.14 -7.10 -3.55
CA ILE A 67 0.46 -7.97 -4.52
C ILE A 67 0.69 -9.44 -4.19
N ARG A 68 1.91 -9.83 -3.82
CA ARG A 68 2.21 -11.19 -3.35
C ARG A 68 1.33 -11.61 -2.17
N GLN A 69 0.94 -10.67 -1.30
CA GLN A 69 0.04 -10.92 -0.18
C GLN A 69 -1.44 -11.00 -0.56
N LEU A 70 -1.86 -10.41 -1.69
CA LEU A 70 -3.27 -10.46 -2.14
C LEU A 70 -3.67 -11.82 -2.71
N GLY A 71 -2.71 -12.57 -3.26
CA GLY A 71 -2.93 -13.90 -3.85
C GLY A 71 -2.94 -13.84 -5.37
#